data_AF-A0A7Z9WIM2-F1
#
_entry.id   AF-A0A7Z9WIM2-F1
#
_cell.length_a   1.000
_cell.length_b   1.000
_cell.length_c   1.000
_cell.angle_alpha   90.00
_cell.angle_beta   90.00
_cell.angle_gamma   90.00
#
_symmetry.space_group_name_H-M   'P 1'
#
loop_
_entity.id
_entity.type
_entity.pdbx_description
1 polymer ?
#
loop_
_entity_poly.entity_id
_entity_poly.type
_entity_poly.pdbx_seq_one_letter_code
_entity_poly.pdbx_strand_id
1 'polypeptide(L)'
;MLDLNFIREHPDLVKEALVKLNATAPVDEILALDEERRGLLSEVESMRHRRNVVSKEIGRMKDGQKRQALIAEMRELGKRIKALEARLREV
;
A
#
# COMPACT_ATOMS: atom_id res chain seq x y z
N MET A 1 -6.12 -5.66 -23.55
CA MET A 1 -6.03 -5.75 -22.09
C MET A 1 -7.12 -4.86 -21.52
N LEU A 2 -8.00 -5.38 -20.66
CA LEU A 2 -9.04 -4.56 -20.02
C LEU A 2 -8.36 -3.65 -18.98
N ASP A 3 -8.79 -2.39 -18.87
CA ASP A 3 -8.25 -1.48 -17.87
C ASP A 3 -8.80 -1.85 -16.48
N LEU A 4 -7.93 -1.95 -15.49
CA LEU A 4 -8.31 -2.19 -14.09
C LEU A 4 -9.19 -1.07 -13.54
N ASN A 5 -8.98 0.17 -13.98
CA ASN A 5 -9.84 1.29 -13.62
C ASN A 5 -11.28 1.06 -14.08
N PHE A 6 -11.46 0.51 -15.28
CA PHE A 6 -12.77 0.19 -15.83
C PHE A 6 -13.46 -0.94 -15.06
N ILE A 7 -12.71 -1.98 -14.68
CA ILE A 7 -13.23 -3.08 -13.85
C ILE A 7 -13.70 -2.55 -12.49
N ARG A 8 -12.96 -1.60 -11.91
CA ARG A 8 -13.28 -0.98 -10.63
C ARG A 8 -14.48 -0.04 -10.70
N GLU A 9 -14.60 0.75 -11.76
CA GLU A 9 -15.70 1.71 -11.93
C GLU A 9 -17.00 1.03 -12.40
N HIS A 10 -16.89 -0.07 -13.15
CA HIS A 10 -18.03 -0.76 -13.75
C HIS A 10 -17.97 -2.29 -13.57
N PRO A 11 -17.88 -2.80 -12.32
CA PRO A 11 -17.72 -4.24 -12.07
C PRO A 11 -18.91 -5.06 -12.58
N ASP A 12 -20.13 -4.56 -12.41
CA ASP A 12 -21.35 -5.25 -12.84
C ASP A 12 -21.44 -5.37 -14.37
N LEU A 13 -21.05 -4.32 -15.09
CA LEU A 13 -21.03 -4.32 -16.56
C LEU A 13 -20.01 -5.33 -17.10
N VAL A 14 -18.86 -5.47 -16.43
CA VAL A 14 -17.86 -6.49 -16.78
C VAL A 14 -18.41 -7.89 -16.51
N LYS A 15 -19.08 -8.13 -15.37
CA LYS A 15 -19.73 -9.41 -15.07
C LYS A 15 -20.81 -9.77 -16.09
N GLU A 16 -21.66 -8.83 -16.46
CA GLU A 16 -22.68 -9.04 -17.50
C GLU A 16 -22.06 -9.34 -18.87
N ALA A 17 -20.98 -8.65 -19.23
CA ALA A 17 -20.26 -8.90 -20.49
C ALA A 17 -19.65 -10.31 -20.51
N LEU A 18 -19.09 -10.78 -19.38
CA LEU A 18 -18.56 -12.13 -19.23
C LEU A 18 -19.65 -13.19 -19.45
N VAL A 19 -20.84 -13.00 -18.87
CA VAL A 19 -21.99 -13.89 -19.09
C VAL A 19 -22.38 -13.93 -20.58
N LYS A 20 -22.46 -12.76 -21.25
CA LYS A 20 -22.78 -12.69 -22.69
C LYS A 20 -21.72 -13.36 -23.57
N LEU A 21 -20.46 -13.32 -23.15
CA LEU A 21 -19.33 -13.98 -23.82
C LEU A 21 -19.24 -15.48 -23.48
N ASN A 22 -20.12 -15.99 -22.61
CA ASN A 22 -20.07 -17.33 -22.06
C ASN A 22 -18.69 -17.66 -21.45
N ALA A 23 -18.09 -16.66 -20.80
CA ALA A 23 -16.77 -16.68 -20.21
C ALA A 23 -16.85 -16.43 -18.70
N THR A 24 -15.87 -16.93 -17.97
CA THR A 24 -15.74 -16.71 -16.53
C THR A 24 -14.43 -16.01 -16.23
N ALA A 25 -14.48 -14.98 -15.39
CA ALA A 25 -13.28 -14.35 -14.85
C ALA A 25 -13.51 -14.01 -13.36
N PRO A 26 -12.46 -14.03 -12.54
CA PRO A 26 -12.55 -13.77 -11.11
C PRO A 26 -12.58 -12.26 -10.83
N VAL A 27 -13.62 -11.56 -11.32
CA VAL A 27 -13.75 -10.10 -11.19
C VAL A 27 -13.69 -9.66 -9.72
N ASP A 28 -14.35 -10.39 -8.84
CA ASP A 28 -14.37 -10.08 -7.41
C ASP A 28 -13.00 -10.25 -6.74
N GLU A 29 -12.23 -11.28 -7.13
CA GLU A 29 -10.86 -11.49 -6.62
C GLU A 29 -9.91 -10.39 -7.13
N ILE A 30 -10.07 -9.98 -8.39
CA ILE A 30 -9.28 -8.87 -8.97
C ILE A 30 -9.53 -7.57 -8.19
N LEU A 31 -10.80 -7.28 -7.85
CA LEU A 31 -11.14 -6.09 -7.08
C LEU A 31 -10.61 -6.16 -5.64
N ALA A 32 -10.69 -7.32 -4.99
CA ALA A 32 -10.14 -7.53 -3.65
C ALA A 32 -8.62 -7.33 -3.62
N LEU A 33 -7.89 -7.88 -4.60
CA LEU A 33 -6.44 -7.68 -4.74
C LEU A 33 -6.10 -6.21 -5.02
N ASP A 34 -6.86 -5.52 -5.88
CA ASP A 34 -6.65 -4.08 -6.10
C ASP A 34 -6.87 -3.26 -4.83
N GLU A 35 -7.90 -3.60 -4.03
CA GLU A 35 -8.17 -2.94 -2.76
C GLU A 35 -7.04 -3.17 -1.75
N GLU A 36 -6.55 -4.41 -1.61
CA GLU A 36 -5.40 -4.73 -0.77
C GLU A 36 -4.16 -3.95 -1.23
N ARG A 37 -3.88 -3.94 -2.54
CA ARG A 37 -2.75 -3.23 -3.12
C ARG A 37 -2.80 -1.74 -2.83
N ARG A 38 -3.96 -1.10 -3.00
CA ARG A 38 -4.14 0.34 -2.71
C ARG A 38 -4.00 0.64 -1.22
N GLY A 39 -4.53 -0.23 -0.36
CA GLY A 39 -4.37 -0.12 1.09
C GLY A 39 -2.90 -0.17 1.52
N LEU A 40 -2.16 -1.17 1.02
CA LEU A 40 -0.73 -1.33 1.28
C LEU A 40 0.09 -0.14 0.76
N LEU A 41 -0.24 0.36 -0.43
CA LEU A 41 0.43 1.54 -1.00
C LEU A 41 0.25 2.77 -0.09
N SER A 42 -0.99 3.03 0.34
CA SER A 42 -1.32 4.15 1.23
C SER A 42 -0.59 4.03 2.58
N GLU A 43 -0.54 2.83 3.14
CA GLU A 43 0.16 2.56 4.39
C GLU A 43 1.67 2.82 4.26
N VAL A 44 2.30 2.33 3.18
CA VAL A 44 3.72 2.56 2.88
C VAL A 44 4.02 4.05 2.73
N GLU A 45 3.17 4.81 2.02
CA GLU A 45 3.33 6.25 1.84
C GLU A 45 3.21 7.00 3.18
N SER A 46 2.22 6.65 4.00
CA SER A 46 2.03 7.21 5.34
C SER A 46 3.23 6.95 6.25
N MET A 47 3.74 5.72 6.26
CA MET A 47 4.93 5.37 7.03
C MET A 47 6.18 6.10 6.53
N ARG A 48 6.38 6.21 5.21
CA ARG A 48 7.49 6.98 4.62
C ARG A 48 7.40 8.45 5.00
N HIS A 49 6.20 9.03 5.00
CA HIS A 49 5.97 10.40 5.44
C HIS A 49 6.35 10.57 6.92
N ARG A 50 5.81 9.73 7.80
CA ARG A 50 6.14 9.74 9.24
C ARG A 50 7.63 9.62 9.48
N ARG A 51 8.32 8.71 8.78
CA ARG A 51 9.78 8.54 8.86
C ARG A 51 10.51 9.85 8.57
N ASN A 52 10.12 10.52 7.48
CA ASN A 52 10.77 11.75 7.04
C ASN A 52 10.50 12.92 8.01
N VAL A 53 9.30 13.02 8.57
CA VAL A 53 8.95 14.03 9.59
C VAL A 53 9.77 13.82 10.85
N VAL A 54 9.75 12.60 11.41
CA VAL A 54 10.48 12.28 12.65
C VAL A 54 11.99 12.42 12.44
N SER A 55 12.51 12.08 11.26
CA SER A 55 13.94 12.27 10.94
C SER A 55 14.35 13.74 10.98
N LYS A 56 13.48 14.66 10.57
CA LYS A 56 13.72 16.11 10.68
C LYS A 56 13.65 16.57 12.14
N GLU A 57 12.75 16.02 12.94
CA GLU A 57 12.64 16.31 14.38
C GLU A 57 13.88 15.85 15.14
N ILE A 58 14.36 14.62 14.89
CA ILE A 58 15.60 14.07 15.46
C ILE A 58 16.79 15.00 15.24
N GLY A 59 16.90 15.63 14.06
CA GLY A 59 17.98 16.57 13.74
C GLY A 59 17.92 17.90 14.52
N ARG A 60 16.73 18.27 15.03
CA ARG A 60 16.50 19.48 15.83
C ARG A 60 16.54 19.21 17.34
N MET A 61 16.53 17.95 17.75
CA MET A 61 16.54 17.56 19.15
C MET A 61 17.93 17.71 19.77
N LYS A 62 17.97 18.35 20.94
CA LYS A 62 19.18 18.53 21.75
C LYS A 62 19.37 17.41 22.80
N ASP A 63 18.29 16.68 23.11
CA ASP A 63 18.28 15.57 24.06
C ASP A 63 18.79 14.28 23.40
N GLY A 64 19.99 13.85 23.77
CA GLY A 64 20.66 12.69 23.19
C GLY A 64 19.94 11.36 23.45
N GLN A 65 19.28 11.21 24.60
CA GLN A 65 18.62 9.95 24.99
C GLN A 65 17.33 9.74 24.19
N LYS A 66 16.49 10.79 24.10
CA LYS A 66 15.28 10.75 23.26
C LYS A 66 15.60 10.61 21.78
N ARG A 67 16.69 11.24 21.33
CA ARG A 67 17.19 11.09 19.95
C ARG A 67 17.51 9.64 19.62
N GLN A 68 18.21 8.93 20.51
CA GLN A 68 18.57 7.53 20.32
C GLN A 68 17.34 6.61 20.29
N ALA A 69 16.35 6.85 21.16
CA ALA A 69 15.08 6.12 21.16
C ALA A 69 14.34 6.28 19.82
N LEU A 70 14.21 7.50 19.31
CA LEU A 70 13.56 7.77 18.02
C LEU A 70 14.33 7.19 16.84
N ILE A 71 15.67 7.18 16.87
CA ILE A 71 16.48 6.52 15.85
C ILE A 71 16.20 5.01 15.80
N ALA A 72 16.03 4.37 16.96
CA ALA A 72 15.67 2.95 17.03
C ALA A 72 14.27 2.70 16.45
N GLU A 73 13.28 3.52 16.82
CA GLU A 73 11.92 3.45 16.26
C GLU A 73 11.92 3.62 14.73
N MET A 74 12.70 4.58 14.21
CA MET A 74 12.81 4.82 12.76
C MET A 74 13.50 3.68 12.01
N ARG A 75 14.43 2.97 12.64
CA ARG A 75 15.02 1.75 12.06
C ARG A 75 13.99 0.63 11.94
N GLU A 76 13.18 0.40 12.97
CA GLU A 76 12.10 -0.60 12.94
C GLU A 76 11.03 -0.22 11.91
N LEU A 77 10.65 1.06 11.85
CA LEU A 77 9.73 1.56 10.84
C LEU A 77 10.27 1.38 9.42
N GLY A 78 11.58 1.57 9.21
CA GLY A 78 12.25 1.25 7.95
C GLY A 78 12.20 -0.22 7.56
N LYS A 79 12.31 -1.15 8.52
CA LYS A 79 12.12 -2.59 8.28
C LYS A 79 10.67 -2.91 7.91
N ARG A 80 9.71 -2.31 8.61
CA ARG A 80 8.27 -2.45 8.33
C ARG A 80 7.92 -1.97 6.92
N ILE A 81 8.42 -0.81 6.51
CA ILE A 81 8.27 -0.30 5.14
C ILE A 81 8.78 -1.31 4.12
N LYS A 82 9.98 -1.87 4.31
CA LYS A 82 10.53 -2.88 3.39
C LYS A 82 9.67 -4.15 3.31
N ALA A 83 9.13 -4.60 4.44
CA ALA A 83 8.24 -5.76 4.47
C ALA A 83 6.92 -5.49 3.73
N LEU A 84 6.32 -4.31 3.94
CA LEU A 84 5.10 -3.89 3.23
C LEU A 84 5.36 -3.69 1.73
N GLU A 85 6.51 -3.15 1.34
CA GLU A 85 6.91 -3.03 -0.07
C GLU A 85 7.10 -4.38 -0.74
N ALA A 86 7.62 -5.39 -0.02
CA ALA A 86 7.71 -6.75 -0.52
C ALA A 86 6.31 -7.35 -0.75
N ARG A 87 5.41 -7.21 0.24
CA ARG A 87 4.01 -7.65 0.10
C ARG A 87 3.31 -6.94 -1.06
N LEU A 88 3.50 -5.63 -1.20
CA LEU A 88 2.93 -4.84 -2.30
C LEU A 88 3.39 -5.31 -3.69
N ARG A 89 4.56 -5.95 -3.80
CA ARG A 89 5.06 -6.50 -5.07
C ARG A 89 4.45 -7.87 -5.39
N GLU A 90 3.94 -8.57 -4.38
CA GLU A 90 3.28 -9.87 -4.52
C GLU A 90 1.77 -9.76 -4.80
N VAL A 91 1.18 -8.58 -4.53
CA VAL A 91 -0.22 -8.21 -4.85
C VAL A 91 -0.29 -7.47 -6.19
#